data_AF-A0A954C1G9-F1
#
_entry.id   AF-A0A954C1G9-F1
#
_cell.length_a   1.000
_cell.length_b   1.000
_cell.length_c   1.000
_cell.angle_alpha   90.00
_cell.angle_beta   90.00
_cell.angle_gamma   90.00
#
_symmetry.space_group_name_H-M   'P 1'
#
loop_
_entity.id
_entity.type
_entity.pdbx_description
1 polymer ?
#
loop_
_entity_poly.entity_id
_entity_poly.type
_entity_poly.pdbx_seq_one_letter_code
_entity_poly.pdbx_strand_id
1 'polypeptide(L)'
;IFGHARIPIISWMSTQADEGLAHARRAGDLVTSLGGHPSLKIGKLLETEQHSIDDILRETLEHEKEGVALYEQLHGLVAGKDIRLEEYAREMIAHESDHISEVEKMLRKPGELEPAG
;
A
#
# COMPACT_ATOMS: atom_id res chain seq x y z
N ILE A 1 -17.54 9.31 -4.43
CA ILE A 1 -18.10 7.99 -4.05
C ILE A 1 -19.56 8.16 -3.62
N PHE A 2 -20.48 7.47 -4.31
CA PHE A 2 -21.93 7.60 -4.11
C PHE A 2 -22.57 6.21 -3.91
N GLY A 3 -23.85 6.17 -3.53
CA GLY A 3 -24.61 4.91 -3.39
C GLY A 3 -24.59 4.28 -1.99
N HIS A 4 -25.32 3.19 -1.80
CA HIS A 4 -25.55 2.56 -0.48
C HIS A 4 -24.26 2.06 0.19
N ALA A 5 -23.28 1.62 -0.59
CA ALA A 5 -21.99 1.13 -0.10
C ALA A 5 -21.01 2.25 0.31
N ARG A 6 -21.36 3.54 0.15
CA ARG A 6 -20.40 4.65 0.39
C ARG A 6 -19.85 4.72 1.82
N ILE A 7 -20.66 4.39 2.83
CA ILE A 7 -20.26 4.55 4.24
C ILE A 7 -19.09 3.61 4.57
N PRO A 8 -19.19 2.28 4.34
CA PRO A 8 -18.05 1.39 4.60
C PRO A 8 -16.86 1.68 3.69
N ILE A 9 -17.07 2.06 2.42
CA ILE A 9 -15.96 2.35 1.49
C ILE A 9 -15.18 3.59 1.90
N ILE A 10 -15.86 4.69 2.26
CA ILE A 10 -15.19 5.90 2.73
C ILE A 10 -14.42 5.62 4.02
N SER A 11 -15.00 4.85 4.94
CA SER A 11 -14.31 4.46 6.17
C SER A 11 -13.04 3.67 5.87
N TRP A 12 -13.11 2.71 4.94
CA TRP A 12 -11.94 1.92 4.54
C TRP A 12 -10.86 2.80 3.89
N MET A 13 -11.22 3.68 2.95
CA MET A 13 -10.26 4.60 2.32
C MET A 13 -9.60 5.55 3.32
N SER A 14 -10.35 6.02 4.33
CA SER A 14 -9.78 6.82 5.41
C SER A 14 -8.73 6.03 6.21
N THR A 15 -8.98 4.76 6.50
CA THR A 15 -8.00 3.89 7.17
C THR A 15 -6.73 3.71 6.32
N GLN A 16 -6.88 3.44 5.01
CA GLN A 16 -5.74 3.29 4.11
C GLN A 16 -4.92 4.59 4.00
N ALA A 17 -5.57 5.76 4.01
CA ALA A 17 -4.88 7.05 4.00
C ALA A 17 -4.07 7.28 5.30
N ASP A 18 -4.64 6.93 6.46
CA ASP A 18 -3.94 7.04 7.75
C ASP A 18 -2.73 6.07 7.80
N GLU A 19 -2.87 4.86 7.26
CA GLU A 19 -1.81 3.85 7.16
C GLU A 19 -0.69 4.29 6.23
N GLY A 20 -1.01 4.78 5.03
CA GLY A 20 -0.02 5.32 4.09
C GLY A 20 0.77 6.49 4.70
N LEU A 21 0.11 7.36 5.47
CA LEU A 21 0.79 8.42 6.21
C LEU A 21 1.71 7.88 7.31
N ALA A 22 1.32 6.79 7.98
CA ALA A 22 2.18 6.13 8.95
C ALA A 22 3.43 5.51 8.29
N HIS A 23 3.29 4.88 7.11
CA HIS A 23 4.41 4.35 6.34
C HIS A 23 5.38 5.47 5.94
N ALA A 24 4.86 6.59 5.41
CA ALA A 24 5.67 7.74 5.02
C ALA A 24 6.46 8.33 6.20
N ARG A 25 5.86 8.40 7.39
CA ARG A 25 6.54 8.85 8.62
C ARG A 25 7.69 7.92 9.00
N ARG A 26 7.44 6.60 9.07
CA ARG A 26 8.49 5.62 9.39
C ARG A 26 9.65 5.67 8.39
N ALA A 27 9.33 5.75 7.09
CA ALA A 27 10.34 5.89 6.04
C ALA A 27 11.17 7.18 6.23
N GLY A 28 10.53 8.30 6.55
CA GLY A 28 11.20 9.57 6.82
C GLY A 28 12.14 9.51 8.03
N ASP A 29 11.70 8.89 9.12
CA ASP A 29 12.53 8.70 10.32
C ASP A 29 13.75 7.81 10.05
N LEU A 30 13.60 6.78 9.22
CA LEU A 30 14.74 5.95 8.79
C LEU A 30 15.72 6.74 7.91
N VAL A 31 15.21 7.54 6.96
CA VAL A 31 16.06 8.41 6.11
C VAL A 31 16.87 9.39 6.95
N THR A 32 16.22 10.06 7.92
CA THR A 32 16.93 11.00 8.81
C THR A 32 17.92 10.30 9.73
N SER A 33 17.59 9.10 10.22
CA SER A 33 18.51 8.27 11.01
C SER A 33 19.79 7.89 10.26
N LEU A 34 19.72 7.80 8.93
CA LEU A 34 20.86 7.55 8.04
C LEU A 34 21.63 8.83 7.65
N GLY A 35 21.26 9.99 8.20
CA GLY A 35 21.84 11.29 7.88
C GLY A 35 21.33 11.90 6.57
N GLY A 36 20.30 11.33 5.96
CA GLY A 36 19.62 11.89 4.79
C GLY A 36 18.57 12.94 5.16
N HIS A 37 17.96 13.53 4.14
CA HIS A 37 16.80 14.42 4.32
C HIS A 37 15.58 13.87 3.56
N PRO A 38 14.42 13.68 4.21
CA PRO A 38 13.21 13.25 3.50
C PRO A 38 12.77 14.33 2.51
N SER A 39 12.19 13.89 1.40
CA SER A 39 11.59 14.81 0.43
C SER A 39 10.36 15.49 1.04
N LEU A 40 10.23 16.80 0.86
CA LEU A 40 9.01 17.56 1.16
C LEU A 40 8.06 17.66 -0.03
N LYS A 41 8.44 17.07 -1.18
CA LYS A 41 7.61 17.11 -2.39
C LYS A 41 6.42 16.19 -2.20
N ILE A 42 5.23 16.70 -2.50
CA ILE A 42 4.04 15.87 -2.71
C ILE A 42 4.23 15.16 -4.05
N GLY A 43 4.12 13.83 -4.05
CA GLY A 43 4.16 13.03 -5.27
C GLY A 43 3.06 13.43 -6.24
N LYS A 44 3.21 13.09 -7.51
CA LYS A 44 2.14 13.32 -8.49
C LYS A 44 0.94 12.44 -8.10
N LEU A 45 -0.27 13.02 -8.05
CA LEU A 45 -1.50 12.25 -7.91
C LEU A 45 -1.63 11.32 -9.13
N LEU A 46 -1.69 10.02 -8.86
CA LEU A 46 -2.11 9.00 -9.83
C LEU A 46 -3.64 8.96 -9.74
N GLU A 47 -4.31 9.79 -10.53
CA GLU A 47 -5.77 9.80 -10.63
C GLU A 47 -6.14 9.71 -12.11
N THR A 48 -6.93 8.71 -12.48
CA THR A 48 -7.43 8.57 -13.86
C THR A 48 -8.70 9.38 -14.14
N GLU A 49 -9.19 10.14 -13.14
CA GLU A 49 -10.46 10.90 -13.15
C GLU A 49 -11.69 9.99 -13.37
N GLN A 50 -11.54 8.68 -13.17
CA GLN A 50 -12.61 7.70 -13.23
C GLN A 50 -13.06 7.37 -11.80
N HIS A 51 -14.33 7.65 -11.49
CA HIS A 51 -14.81 7.63 -10.11
C HIS A 51 -15.75 6.46 -9.78
N SER A 52 -15.66 5.35 -10.53
CA SER A 52 -16.32 4.12 -10.11
C SER A 52 -15.54 3.47 -8.96
N ILE A 53 -16.22 2.69 -8.12
CA ILE A 53 -15.56 2.01 -7.00
C ILE A 53 -14.53 1.00 -7.52
N ASP A 54 -14.86 0.30 -8.61
CA ASP A 54 -13.96 -0.69 -9.23
C ASP A 54 -12.69 -0.03 -9.77
N ASP A 55 -12.78 1.16 -10.38
CA ASP A 55 -11.62 1.88 -10.88
C ASP A 55 -10.70 2.30 -9.72
N ILE A 56 -11.28 2.85 -8.65
CA ILE A 56 -10.51 3.24 -7.47
C ILE A 56 -9.83 2.02 -6.83
N LEU A 57 -10.53 0.89 -6.72
CA LEU A 57 -9.95 -0.34 -6.19
C LEU A 57 -8.81 -0.88 -7.08
N ARG A 58 -8.91 -0.72 -8.40
CA ARG A 58 -7.81 -1.10 -9.32
C ARG A 58 -6.61 -0.17 -9.19
N GLU A 59 -6.83 1.13 -9.06
CA GLU A 59 -5.77 2.10 -8.79
C GLU A 59 -5.08 1.79 -7.45
N THR A 60 -5.83 1.46 -6.40
CA THR A 60 -5.25 1.00 -5.12
C THR A 60 -4.45 -0.29 -5.32
N LEU A 61 -4.99 -1.28 -6.05
CA LEU A 61 -4.28 -2.54 -6.30
C LEU A 61 -2.94 -2.33 -7.03
N GLU A 62 -2.88 -1.44 -8.00
CA GLU A 62 -1.62 -1.08 -8.67
C GLU A 62 -0.67 -0.36 -7.70
N HIS A 63 -1.18 0.57 -6.90
CA HIS A 63 -0.38 1.28 -5.90
C HIS A 63 0.30 0.32 -4.91
N GLU A 64 -0.45 -0.63 -4.35
CA GLU A 64 0.12 -1.60 -3.40
C GLU A 64 1.16 -2.51 -4.07
N LYS A 65 0.94 -2.92 -5.32
CA LYS A 65 1.91 -3.73 -6.09
C LYS A 65 3.21 -2.97 -6.34
N GLU A 66 3.12 -1.69 -6.68
CA GLU A 66 4.28 -0.81 -6.81
C GLU A 66 5.02 -0.66 -5.47
N GLY A 67 4.26 -0.49 -4.37
CA GLY A 67 4.78 -0.45 -3.01
C GLY A 67 5.58 -1.69 -2.64
N VAL A 68 5.01 -2.89 -2.82
CA VAL A 68 5.69 -4.18 -2.61
C VAL A 68 6.99 -4.24 -3.42
N ALA A 69 6.95 -3.91 -4.71
CA ALA A 69 8.13 -3.96 -5.57
C ALA A 69 9.27 -3.03 -5.07
N LEU A 70 8.93 -1.86 -4.53
CA LEU A 70 9.90 -0.95 -3.92
C LEU A 70 10.46 -1.49 -2.61
N TYR A 71 9.63 -2.10 -1.76
CA TYR A 71 10.09 -2.70 -0.51
C TYR A 71 10.93 -3.97 -0.75
N GLU A 72 10.64 -4.77 -1.77
CA GLU A 72 11.48 -5.90 -2.19
C GLU A 72 12.86 -5.44 -2.66
N GLN A 73 12.92 -4.34 -3.43
CA GLN A 73 14.19 -3.71 -3.81
C GLN A 73 14.96 -3.23 -2.57
N LEU A 74 14.29 -2.56 -1.62
CA LEU A 74 14.91 -2.17 -0.36
C LEU A 74 15.45 -3.38 0.39
N HIS A 75 14.65 -4.44 0.53
CA HIS A 75 15.04 -5.67 1.19
C HIS A 75 16.32 -6.26 0.58
N GLY A 76 16.39 -6.35 -0.75
CA GLY A 76 17.58 -6.83 -1.46
C GLY A 76 18.83 -5.97 -1.23
N LEU A 77 18.68 -4.67 -0.99
CA LEU A 77 19.80 -3.78 -0.68
C LEU A 77 20.34 -3.97 0.74
N VAL A 78 19.45 -4.23 1.71
CA VAL A 78 19.76 -4.19 3.16
C VAL A 78 19.89 -5.58 3.80
N ALA A 79 19.43 -6.63 3.13
CA ALA A 79 19.45 -8.00 3.66
C ALA A 79 20.86 -8.43 4.10
N GLY A 80 20.96 -8.86 5.36
CA GLY A 80 22.22 -9.28 5.98
C GLY A 80 23.23 -8.14 6.22
N LYS A 81 22.85 -6.87 6.01
CA LYS A 81 23.71 -5.69 6.21
C LYS A 81 23.18 -4.76 7.30
N ASP A 82 21.86 -4.57 7.36
CA ASP A 82 21.20 -3.74 8.37
C ASP A 82 19.91 -4.44 8.82
N ILE A 83 19.93 -5.02 10.02
CA ILE A 83 18.80 -5.79 10.55
C ILE A 83 17.54 -4.93 10.71
N ARG A 84 17.69 -3.66 11.08
CA ARG A 84 16.56 -2.77 11.33
C ARG A 84 15.86 -2.42 10.01
N LEU A 85 16.62 -2.08 8.98
CA LEU A 85 16.05 -1.81 7.65
C LEU A 85 15.51 -3.09 7.01
N GLU A 86 16.13 -4.23 7.27
CA GLU A 86 15.64 -5.52 6.80
C GLU A 86 14.28 -5.86 7.41
N GLU A 87 14.12 -5.72 8.73
CA GLU A 87 12.85 -5.94 9.41
C GLU A 87 11.77 -4.98 8.91
N TYR A 88 12.11 -3.69 8.76
CA TYR A 88 11.19 -2.70 8.18
C TYR A 88 10.72 -3.12 6.78
N ALA A 89 11.64 -3.49 5.89
CA ALA A 89 11.27 -3.91 4.53
C ALA A 89 10.37 -5.15 4.53
N ARG A 90 10.66 -6.15 5.38
CA ARG A 90 9.85 -7.37 5.51
C ARG A 90 8.45 -7.07 6.06
N GLU A 91 8.33 -6.21 7.05
CA GLU A 91 7.05 -5.80 7.63
C GLU A 91 6.18 -5.09 6.58
N MET A 92 6.76 -4.15 5.84
CA MET A 92 6.03 -3.42 4.79
C MET A 92 5.61 -4.33 3.64
N ILE A 93 6.47 -5.26 3.19
CA ILE A 93 6.08 -6.27 2.17
C ILE A 93 4.87 -7.08 2.64
N ALA A 94 4.88 -7.52 3.91
CA ALA A 94 3.77 -8.31 4.46
C ALA A 94 2.47 -7.49 4.51
N HIS A 95 2.52 -6.26 5.02
CA HIS A 95 1.35 -5.38 5.10
C HIS A 95 0.75 -5.08 3.72
N GLU A 96 1.55 -4.66 2.75
CA GLU A 96 1.01 -4.34 1.42
C GLU A 96 0.52 -5.62 0.70
N SER A 97 1.10 -6.80 0.99
CA SER A 97 0.59 -8.08 0.47
C SER A 97 -0.79 -8.45 1.03
N ASP A 98 -1.05 -8.13 2.30
CA ASP A 98 -2.36 -8.29 2.91
C ASP A 98 -3.36 -7.29 2.28
N HIS A 99 -2.95 -6.04 2.05
CA HIS A 99 -3.78 -5.05 1.36
C HIS A 99 -4.14 -5.48 -0.07
N ILE A 100 -3.17 -5.97 -0.85
CA ILE A 100 -3.41 -6.57 -2.17
C ILE A 100 -4.47 -7.66 -2.09
N SER A 101 -4.34 -8.57 -1.11
CA SER A 101 -5.26 -9.69 -0.93
C SER A 101 -6.68 -9.22 -0.60
N GLU A 102 -6.83 -8.19 0.23
CA GLU A 102 -8.14 -7.61 0.55
C GLU A 102 -8.77 -6.91 -0.66
N VAL A 103 -8.01 -6.10 -1.39
CA VAL A 103 -8.50 -5.41 -2.59
C VAL A 103 -8.89 -6.41 -3.68
N GLU A 104 -8.12 -7.47 -3.88
CA GLU A 104 -8.47 -8.55 -4.81
C GLU A 104 -9.78 -9.25 -4.41
N LYS A 105 -10.03 -9.46 -3.12
CA LYS A 105 -11.32 -10.01 -2.65
C LYS A 105 -12.47 -9.04 -2.93
N MET A 106 -12.26 -7.73 -2.77
CA MET A 106 -13.28 -6.71 -3.07
C MET A 106 -13.61 -6.63 -4.56
N LEU A 107 -12.64 -6.92 -5.44
CA LEU A 107 -12.82 -6.92 -6.90
C LEU A 107 -13.41 -8.23 -7.47
N ARG A 108 -13.45 -9.31 -6.68
CA ARG A 108 -14.00 -10.62 -7.13
C ARG A 108 -15.52 -10.65 -7.09
N LYS A 109 -16.13 -11.44 -7.97
CA LYS A 109 -17.58 -11.68 -7.93
C LYS A 109 -17.91 -12.74 -6.87
N PRO A 110 -19.05 -12.60 -6.16
CA PRO A 110 -19.52 -13.63 -5.24
C PRO A 110 -19.68 -14.99 -5.95
N GLY A 111 -19.11 -16.06 -5.39
CA GLY A 111 -19.23 -17.42 -5.90
C GLY A 111 -18.07 -17.92 -6.78
N GLU A 112 -17.08 -17.09 -7.08
CA GLU A 112 -15.86 -17.48 -7.81
C GLU A 112 -14.74 -17.93 -6.83
N LEU A 113 -14.98 -19.01 -6.08
CA LEU A 113 -13.96 -19.59 -5.19
C LEU A 113 -13.54 -20.97 -5.71
N GLU A 114 -12.29 -21.09 -6.12
CA GLU A 114 -11.61 -22.38 -6.25
C GLU A 114 -11.05 -22.79 -4.87
N PRO A 115 -11.02 -24.09 -4.53
CA PRO A 115 -10.42 -24.55 -3.28
C PRO A 115 -8.95 -24.10 -3.21
N ALA A 116 -8.52 -23.68 -2.01
CA ALA A 116 -7.12 -23.39 -1.76
C ALA A 116 -6.31 -24.68 -2.02
N GLY A 117 -5.41 -24.62 -2.99
CA GLY A 117 -4.55 -25.73 -3.40
C GLY A 117 -3.53 -26.13 -2.35
#